data_AF-A0A0U2WBM1-F1
#
_entry.id   AF-A0A0U2WBM1-F1
#
_cell.length_a   1.000
_cell.length_b   1.000
_cell.length_c   1.000
_cell.angle_alpha   90.00
_cell.angle_beta   90.00
_cell.angle_gamma   90.00
#
_symmetry.space_group_name_H-M   'P 1'
#
loop_
_entity.id
_entity.type
_entity.pdbx_description
1 polymer ?
#
loop_
_entity_poly.entity_id
_entity_poly.type
_entity_poly.pdbx_seq_one_letter_code
_entity_poly.pdbx_strand_id
1 'polypeptide(L)'
;MEKCKQSILGRRRRLLIGILDVLLQMFIGIGGGLVVGSGMVAFLVVLDVIPRLAQITRSYKNIRSYEIAVIFGSLFFTLTDFFEWTYFLFPMAAAGFGLFAGIFVGMLAAALTEVINVLPILAKRIRMEPFMIWLLMAMIFGKVIGSLIDWLGVLK
;
A
#
# COMPACT_ATOMS: atom_id res chain seq x y z
N MET A 1 -48.82 -24.20 -26.12
CA MET A 1 -48.83 -23.26 -24.97
C MET A 1 -47.56 -23.32 -24.10
N GLU A 2 -46.75 -24.39 -24.11
CA GLU A 2 -45.53 -24.49 -23.28
C GLU A 2 -44.35 -23.58 -23.69
N LYS A 3 -44.18 -23.27 -24.98
CA LYS A 3 -43.07 -22.41 -25.46
C LYS A 3 -43.12 -20.96 -24.92
N CYS A 4 -44.30 -20.46 -24.56
CA CYS A 4 -44.46 -19.12 -23.98
C CYS A 4 -44.03 -19.08 -22.49
N LYS A 5 -44.17 -20.19 -21.76
CA LYS A 5 -43.78 -20.31 -20.34
C LYS A 5 -42.26 -20.41 -20.16
N GLN A 6 -41.56 -21.08 -21.09
CA GLN A 6 -40.08 -21.15 -21.10
C GLN A 6 -39.41 -19.80 -21.39
N SER A 7 -40.02 -18.96 -22.24
CA SER A 7 -39.50 -17.62 -22.57
C SER A 7 -39.54 -16.65 -21.38
N ILE A 8 -40.60 -16.68 -20.57
CA ILE A 8 -40.75 -15.80 -19.39
C ILE A 8 -39.87 -16.26 -18.21
N LEU A 9 -39.73 -17.57 -17.97
CA LEU A 9 -38.86 -18.08 -16.91
C LEU A 9 -37.37 -17.76 -17.18
N GLY A 10 -36.95 -17.76 -18.46
CA GLY A 10 -35.59 -17.39 -18.87
C GLY A 10 -35.27 -15.91 -18.70
N ARG A 11 -36.26 -15.01 -18.81
CA ARG A 11 -36.08 -13.57 -18.60
C ARG A 11 -35.99 -13.20 -17.11
N ARG A 12 -36.74 -13.87 -16.24
CA ARG A 12 -36.66 -13.66 -14.77
C ARG A 12 -35.34 -14.16 -14.17
N ARG A 13 -34.81 -15.29 -14.66
CA ARG A 13 -33.51 -15.81 -14.21
C ARG A 13 -32.34 -14.89 -14.63
N ARG A 14 -32.42 -14.27 -15.81
CA ARG A 14 -31.41 -13.29 -16.29
C ARG A 14 -31.39 -11.99 -15.48
N LEU A 15 -32.55 -11.52 -15.01
CA LEU A 15 -32.64 -10.35 -14.11
C LEU A 15 -32.10 -10.64 -12.70
N LEU A 16 -32.38 -11.83 -12.14
CA LEU A 16 -31.85 -12.23 -10.83
C LEU A 16 -30.31 -12.40 -10.85
N ILE A 17 -29.76 -12.98 -11.92
CA ILE A 17 -28.30 -13.10 -12.09
C ILE A 17 -27.67 -11.71 -12.23
N GLY A 18 -28.27 -10.81 -13.03
CA GLY A 18 -27.75 -9.44 -13.16
C GLY A 18 -27.75 -8.65 -11.85
N ILE A 19 -28.76 -8.81 -10.99
CA ILE A 19 -28.78 -8.16 -9.66
C ILE A 19 -27.69 -8.74 -8.75
N LEU A 20 -27.46 -10.06 -8.81
CA LEU A 20 -26.42 -10.73 -8.03
C LEU A 20 -25.02 -10.28 -8.45
N ASP A 21 -24.78 -10.13 -9.76
CA ASP A 21 -23.50 -9.66 -10.30
C ASP A 21 -23.19 -8.23 -9.84
N VAL A 22 -24.18 -7.33 -9.89
CA VAL A 22 -24.02 -5.94 -9.42
C VAL A 22 -23.76 -5.89 -7.91
N LEU A 23 -24.44 -6.74 -7.12
CA LEU A 23 -24.23 -6.83 -5.68
C LEU A 23 -22.83 -7.35 -5.34
N LEU A 24 -22.36 -8.38 -6.05
CA LEU A 24 -21.01 -8.92 -5.92
C LEU A 24 -19.96 -7.88 -6.30
N GLN A 25 -20.17 -7.14 -7.39
CA GLN A 25 -19.23 -6.14 -7.87
C GLN A 25 -19.13 -4.95 -6.90
N MET A 26 -20.24 -4.53 -6.28
CA MET A 26 -20.21 -3.55 -5.19
C MET A 26 -19.46 -4.07 -3.97
N PHE A 27 -19.68 -5.33 -3.58
CA PHE A 27 -19.01 -5.92 -2.40
C PHE A 27 -17.49 -6.05 -2.62
N ILE A 28 -17.07 -6.52 -3.80
CA ILE A 28 -15.66 -6.62 -4.18
C ILE A 28 -15.03 -5.23 -4.26
N GLY A 29 -15.73 -4.24 -4.83
CA GLY A 29 -15.24 -2.87 -4.92
C GLY A 29 -15.04 -2.21 -3.54
N ILE A 30 -16.02 -2.33 -2.65
CA ILE A 30 -15.93 -1.80 -1.29
C ILE A 30 -14.86 -2.55 -0.48
N GLY A 31 -14.82 -3.88 -0.59
CA GLY A 31 -13.81 -4.72 0.08
C GLY A 31 -12.39 -4.38 -0.38
N GLY A 32 -12.18 -4.27 -1.69
CA GLY A 32 -10.89 -3.88 -2.27
C GLY A 32 -10.44 -2.49 -1.81
N GLY A 33 -11.34 -1.49 -1.86
CA GLY A 33 -11.05 -0.14 -1.40
C GLY A 33 -10.68 -0.07 0.10
N LEU A 34 -11.41 -0.81 0.96
CA LEU A 34 -11.11 -0.87 2.39
C LEU A 34 -9.77 -1.54 2.68
N VAL A 35 -9.46 -2.67 2.01
CA VAL A 35 -8.20 -3.40 2.20
C VAL A 35 -7.02 -2.53 1.74
N VAL A 36 -7.11 -1.91 0.57
CA VAL A 36 -6.02 -1.08 0.04
C VAL A 36 -5.82 0.19 0.89
N GLY A 37 -6.90 0.89 1.25
CA GLY A 37 -6.83 2.11 2.05
C GLY A 37 -6.29 1.86 3.45
N SER A 38 -6.80 0.84 4.15
CA SER A 38 -6.29 0.47 5.49
C SER A 38 -4.85 -0.04 5.43
N GLY A 39 -4.49 -0.83 4.42
CA GLY A 39 -3.13 -1.31 4.21
C GLY A 39 -2.13 -0.18 3.99
N MET A 40 -2.49 0.83 3.19
CA MET A 40 -1.64 1.99 2.94
C MET A 40 -1.35 2.78 4.22
N VAL A 41 -2.39 3.12 4.99
CA VAL A 41 -2.23 3.90 6.22
C VAL A 41 -1.47 3.09 7.27
N ALA A 42 -1.80 1.81 7.45
CA ALA A 42 -1.12 0.93 8.39
C ALA A 42 0.37 0.80 8.05
N PHE A 43 0.72 0.62 6.78
CA PHE A 43 2.10 0.54 6.31
C PHE A 43 2.89 1.82 6.63
N LEU A 44 2.32 2.99 6.35
CA LEU A 44 2.99 4.27 6.59
C LEU A 44 3.18 4.60 8.08
N VAL A 45 2.27 4.13 8.94
CA VAL A 45 2.39 4.25 10.40
C VAL A 45 3.41 3.27 10.94
N VAL A 46 3.39 2.00 10.52
CA VAL A 46 4.31 0.94 10.99
C VAL A 46 5.75 1.23 10.58
N LEU A 47 5.97 1.81 9.39
CA LEU A 47 7.28 2.28 8.98
C LEU A 47 7.67 3.62 9.62
N ASP A 48 6.93 4.15 10.59
CA ASP A 48 7.25 5.42 11.27
C ASP A 48 7.38 6.65 10.34
N VAL A 49 6.84 6.61 9.11
CA VAL A 49 6.89 7.76 8.17
C VAL A 49 6.10 8.94 8.73
N ILE A 50 4.89 8.68 9.22
CA ILE A 50 4.01 9.71 9.79
C ILE A 50 4.59 10.27 11.10
N PRO A 51 4.99 9.44 12.09
CA PRO A 51 5.70 9.91 13.28
C PRO A 51 6.96 10.73 12.98
N ARG A 52 7.78 10.31 12.00
CA ARG A 52 9.01 11.00 11.60
C ARG A 52 8.75 12.39 11.04
N LEU A 53 7.71 12.56 10.22
CA LEU A 53 7.27 13.88 9.74
C LEU A 53 6.77 14.78 10.88
N ALA A 54 5.97 14.24 11.79
CA ALA A 54 5.45 14.96 12.95
C ALA A 54 6.58 15.41 13.89
N GLN A 55 7.60 14.56 14.08
CA GLN A 55 8.80 14.85 14.86
C GLN A 55 9.64 15.97 14.25
N ILE A 56 9.92 15.92 12.94
CA ILE A 56 10.71 16.95 12.25
C ILE A 56 10.01 18.32 12.33
N THR A 57 8.68 18.34 12.24
CA THR A 57 7.88 19.57 12.32
C THR A 57 7.61 19.99 13.78
N ARG A 58 8.12 19.25 14.77
CA ARG A 58 7.90 19.44 16.22
C ARG A 58 6.42 19.57 16.62
N SER A 59 5.52 18.92 15.87
CA SER A 59 4.07 19.08 16.02
C SER A 59 3.39 17.74 16.30
N TYR A 60 3.81 17.06 17.37
CA TYR A 60 3.22 15.79 17.82
C TYR A 60 1.73 15.88 18.14
N LYS A 61 1.23 17.08 18.48
CA LYS A 61 -0.21 17.28 18.76
C LYS A 61 -1.09 17.13 17.52
N ASN A 62 -0.53 17.24 16.31
CA ASN A 62 -1.28 17.25 15.05
C ASN A 62 -1.06 15.99 14.20
N ILE A 63 -0.68 14.84 14.79
CA ILE A 63 -0.49 13.57 14.07
C ILE A 63 -1.73 13.21 13.23
N ARG A 64 -2.93 13.41 13.78
CA ARG A 64 -4.20 13.17 13.07
C ARG A 64 -4.33 13.99 11.77
N SER A 65 -3.81 15.21 11.73
CA SER A 65 -3.83 16.04 10.52
C SER A 65 -2.92 15.47 9.43
N TYR A 66 -1.79 14.87 9.79
CA TYR A 66 -0.90 14.21 8.83
C TYR A 66 -1.51 12.91 8.28
N GLU A 67 -2.15 12.11 9.13
CA GLU A 67 -2.89 10.92 8.69
C GLU A 67 -3.98 11.28 7.69
N ILE A 68 -4.78 12.32 8.01
CA ILE A 68 -5.84 12.81 7.13
C ILE A 68 -5.25 13.32 5.81
N ALA A 69 -4.12 14.05 5.83
CA ALA A 69 -3.47 14.52 4.61
C ALA A 69 -3.01 13.36 3.71
N VAL A 70 -2.48 12.29 4.29
CA VAL A 70 -2.10 11.07 3.54
C VAL A 70 -3.32 10.39 2.93
N ILE A 71 -4.40 10.24 3.69
CA ILE A 71 -5.66 9.65 3.21
C ILE A 71 -6.27 10.48 2.08
N PHE A 72 -6.29 11.81 2.20
CA PHE A 72 -6.75 12.68 1.12
C PHE A 72 -5.85 12.60 -0.10
N GLY A 73 -4.53 12.55 0.09
CA GLY A 73 -3.57 12.40 -1.01
C GLY A 73 -3.76 11.08 -1.77
N SER A 74 -3.98 9.98 -1.06
CA SER A 74 -4.23 8.67 -1.68
C SER A 74 -5.55 8.64 -2.44
N LEU A 75 -6.62 9.18 -1.84
CA LEU A 75 -7.92 9.29 -2.50
C LEU A 75 -7.84 10.16 -3.76
N PHE A 76 -7.15 11.30 -3.67
CA PHE A 76 -6.95 12.18 -4.82
C PHE A 76 -6.19 11.48 -5.94
N PHE A 77 -5.07 10.81 -5.62
CA PHE A 77 -4.27 10.13 -6.63
C PHE A 77 -5.01 8.94 -7.26
N THR A 78 -5.79 8.19 -6.47
CA THR A 78 -6.66 7.12 -7.00
C THR A 78 -7.74 7.68 -7.93
N LEU A 79 -8.39 8.80 -7.57
CA LEU A 79 -9.38 9.42 -8.45
C LEU A 79 -8.73 9.89 -9.77
N THR A 80 -7.58 10.54 -9.67
CA THR A 80 -6.78 10.96 -10.83
C THR A 80 -6.45 9.81 -11.78
N ASP A 81 -6.05 8.66 -11.22
CA ASP A 81 -5.72 7.45 -11.98
C ASP A 81 -6.97 6.88 -12.69
N PHE A 82 -8.11 6.83 -11.99
CA PHE A 82 -9.39 6.35 -12.54
C PHE A 82 -9.94 7.22 -13.68
N PHE A 83 -9.77 8.54 -13.61
CA PHE A 83 -10.26 9.47 -14.62
C PHE A 83 -9.26 9.69 -15.78
N GLU A 84 -8.12 8.99 -15.79
CA GLU A 84 -7.03 9.15 -16.78
C GLU A 84 -6.70 10.62 -17.05
N TRP A 85 -6.64 11.43 -15.98
CA TRP A 85 -6.47 12.87 -16.14
C TRP A 85 -5.10 13.17 -16.74
N THR A 86 -5.09 13.67 -17.97
CA THR A 86 -3.85 14.12 -18.62
C THR A 86 -3.50 15.53 -18.11
N TYR A 87 -2.45 15.61 -17.30
CA TYR A 87 -1.94 16.89 -16.82
C TYR A 87 -0.90 17.45 -17.77
N PHE A 88 -1.20 18.58 -18.41
CA PHE A 88 -0.19 19.41 -19.05
C PHE A 88 0.49 20.29 -18.00
N LEU A 89 1.41 19.70 -17.25
CA LEU A 89 2.22 20.41 -16.26
C LEU A 89 3.38 21.15 -16.94
N PHE A 90 3.59 22.40 -16.55
CA PHE A 90 4.79 23.13 -16.92
C PHE A 90 6.04 22.40 -16.37
N PRO A 91 7.19 22.39 -17.08
CA PRO A 91 8.36 21.61 -16.67
C PRO A 91 8.82 21.86 -15.23
N MET A 92 8.66 23.10 -14.74
CA MET A 92 9.02 23.47 -13.37
C MET A 92 8.06 22.90 -12.31
N ALA A 93 6.78 22.78 -12.64
CA ALA A 93 5.79 22.14 -11.76
C ALA A 93 6.01 20.62 -11.67
N ALA A 94 6.34 19.98 -12.80
CA ALA A 94 6.71 18.57 -12.85
C ALA A 94 7.97 18.28 -12.01
N ALA A 95 8.98 19.16 -12.07
CA ALA A 95 10.18 19.05 -11.23
C ALA A 95 9.85 19.19 -9.74
N GLY A 96 8.97 20.12 -9.37
CA GLY A 96 8.49 20.26 -7.99
C GLY A 96 7.81 18.99 -7.48
N PHE A 97 6.89 18.43 -8.26
CA PHE A 97 6.23 17.17 -7.92
C PHE A 97 7.22 16.00 -7.76
N GLY A 98 8.19 15.89 -8.69
CA GLY A 98 9.24 14.88 -8.62
C GLY A 98 10.11 15.01 -7.38
N LEU A 99 10.39 16.23 -6.92
CA LEU A 99 11.15 16.47 -5.69
C LEU A 99 10.36 15.98 -4.46
N PHE A 100 9.08 16.31 -4.36
CA PHE A 100 8.23 15.82 -3.27
C PHE A 100 8.10 14.29 -3.27
N ALA A 101 7.91 13.68 -4.43
CA ALA A 101 7.90 12.22 -4.57
C ALA A 101 9.24 11.62 -4.14
N GLY A 102 10.35 12.25 -4.53
CA GLY A 102 11.70 11.85 -4.11
C GLY A 102 11.92 11.94 -2.60
N ILE A 103 11.46 13.00 -1.95
CA ILE A 103 11.51 13.13 -0.47
C ILE A 103 10.70 12.02 0.19
N PHE A 104 9.49 11.75 -0.32
CA PHE A 104 8.62 10.70 0.22
C PHE A 104 9.26 9.31 0.11
N VAL A 105 9.74 8.93 -1.08
CA VAL A 105 10.42 7.65 -1.31
C VAL A 105 11.73 7.58 -0.52
N GLY A 106 12.48 8.67 -0.41
CA GLY A 106 13.68 8.76 0.42
C GLY A 106 13.38 8.55 1.90
N MET A 107 12.28 9.10 2.40
CA MET A 107 11.84 8.88 3.78
C MET A 107 11.42 7.42 4.00
N LEU A 108 10.70 6.81 3.07
CA LEU A 108 10.36 5.39 3.12
C LEU A 108 11.61 4.51 3.19
N ALA A 109 12.62 4.80 2.35
CA ALA A 109 13.88 4.08 2.36
C ALA A 109 14.64 4.25 3.67
N ALA A 110 14.69 5.47 4.22
CA ALA A 110 15.33 5.75 5.50
C ALA A 110 14.62 5.08 6.68
N ALA A 111 13.29 4.98 6.62
CA ALA A 111 12.53 4.34 7.69
C ALA A 111 12.64 2.80 7.63
N LEU A 112 12.74 2.21 6.45
CA LEU A 112 13.06 0.79 6.29
C LEU A 112 14.43 0.45 6.88
N THR A 113 15.46 1.28 6.67
CA THR A 113 16.79 1.03 7.26
C THR A 113 16.80 1.22 8.77
N GLU A 114 15.99 2.14 9.30
CA GLU A 114 15.76 2.28 10.74
C GLU A 114 15.16 1.00 11.32
N VAL A 115 14.05 0.50 10.76
CA VAL A 115 13.40 -0.75 11.22
C VAL A 115 14.37 -1.93 11.17
N ILE A 116 15.16 -2.04 10.09
CA ILE A 116 16.21 -3.07 9.97
C ILE A 116 17.25 -2.94 11.08
N ASN A 117 17.65 -1.71 11.43
CA ASN A 117 18.60 -1.45 12.51
C ASN A 117 17.99 -1.68 13.91
N VAL A 118 16.66 -1.58 14.06
CA VAL A 118 15.95 -1.93 15.30
C VAL A 118 16.04 -3.43 15.60
N LEU A 119 16.04 -4.32 14.61
CA LEU A 119 16.08 -5.78 14.84
C LEU A 119 17.33 -6.23 15.64
N PRO A 120 18.57 -5.84 15.27
CA PRO A 120 19.76 -6.10 16.09
C PRO A 120 19.71 -5.44 17.47
N ILE A 121 19.18 -4.21 17.57
CA ILE A 121 19.06 -3.50 18.86
C ILE A 121 18.13 -4.27 19.80
N LEU A 122 17.01 -4.78 19.28
CA LEU A 122 16.07 -5.60 20.03
C LEU A 122 16.72 -6.90 20.50
N ALA A 123 17.51 -7.56 19.64
CA ALA A 123 18.26 -8.77 19.98
C ALA A 123 19.28 -8.53 21.12
N LYS A 124 19.97 -7.39 21.12
CA LYS A 124 20.81 -6.97 22.26
C LYS A 124 19.98 -6.72 23.53
N ARG A 125 18.82 -6.09 23.41
CA ARG A 125 17.94 -5.78 24.55
C ARG A 125 17.42 -7.03 25.27
N ILE A 126 17.16 -8.12 24.53
CA ILE A 126 16.76 -9.42 25.09
C ILE A 126 17.95 -10.30 25.51
N ARG A 127 19.17 -9.74 25.58
CA ARG A 127 20.43 -10.44 25.91
C ARG A 127 20.77 -11.62 24.98
N MET A 128 20.31 -11.60 23.73
CA MET A 128 20.70 -12.57 22.69
C MET A 128 21.99 -12.14 21.98
N GLU A 129 22.97 -11.60 22.73
CA GLU A 129 24.24 -11.13 22.18
C GLU A 129 25.01 -12.21 21.39
N PRO A 130 25.08 -13.49 21.84
CA PRO A 130 25.79 -14.53 21.09
C PRO A 130 25.12 -14.89 19.76
N PHE A 131 23.79 -14.73 19.67
CA PHE A 131 22.99 -15.09 18.49
C PHE A 131 22.82 -13.94 17.51
N MET A 132 23.32 -12.75 17.82
CA MET A 132 23.23 -11.58 16.94
C MET A 132 23.89 -11.84 15.57
N ILE A 133 25.02 -12.55 15.55
CA ILE A 133 25.69 -12.95 14.30
C ILE A 133 24.76 -13.83 13.45
N TRP A 134 24.03 -14.76 14.08
CA TRP A 134 23.11 -15.66 13.38
C TRP A 134 21.88 -14.92 12.85
N LEU A 135 21.34 -13.95 13.59
CA LEU A 135 20.24 -13.09 13.13
C LEU A 135 20.66 -12.27 11.89
N LEU A 136 21.83 -11.64 11.93
CA LEU A 136 22.39 -10.88 10.82
C LEU A 136 22.64 -11.78 9.61
N MET A 137 23.22 -12.97 9.82
CA MET A 137 23.45 -13.94 8.76
C MET A 137 22.12 -14.39 8.14
N ALA A 138 21.08 -14.67 8.93
CA ALA A 138 19.76 -15.03 8.40
C ALA A 138 19.15 -13.91 7.54
N MET A 139 19.31 -12.65 7.94
CA MET A 139 18.84 -11.50 7.16
C MET A 139 19.59 -11.36 5.82
N ILE A 140 20.92 -11.49 5.86
CA ILE A 140 21.76 -11.43 4.65
C ILE A 140 21.39 -12.58 3.72
N PHE A 141 21.28 -13.81 4.25
CA PHE A 141 20.93 -14.98 3.47
C PHE A 141 19.54 -14.85 2.84
N GLY A 142 18.56 -14.29 3.56
CA GLY A 142 17.24 -13.97 3.01
C GLY A 142 17.31 -13.00 1.83
N LYS A 143 18.11 -11.92 1.93
CA LYS A 143 18.33 -11.00 0.80
C LYS A 143 19.05 -11.66 -0.37
N VAL A 144 20.06 -12.48 -0.12
CA VAL A 144 20.83 -13.18 -1.17
C VAL A 144 19.94 -14.20 -1.89
N ILE A 145 19.19 -15.02 -1.15
CA ILE A 145 18.23 -15.97 -1.73
C ILE A 145 17.17 -15.23 -2.53
N GLY A 146 16.57 -14.16 -1.99
CA GLY A 146 15.57 -13.36 -2.69
C GLY A 146 16.09 -12.80 -4.02
N SER A 147 17.29 -12.23 -4.01
CA SER A 147 17.95 -11.75 -5.23
C SER A 147 18.29 -12.87 -6.21
N LEU A 148 18.69 -14.04 -5.72
CA LEU A 148 19.04 -15.19 -6.56
C LEU A 148 17.79 -15.77 -7.24
N ILE A 149 16.67 -15.86 -6.51
CA ILE A 149 15.38 -16.33 -7.04
C ILE A 149 14.84 -15.36 -8.10
N ASP A 150 14.93 -14.05 -7.86
CA ASP A 150 14.55 -13.02 -8.84
C ASP A 150 15.40 -13.14 -10.12
N TRP A 151 16.72 -13.31 -9.97
CA TRP A 151 17.64 -13.47 -11.11
C TRP A 151 17.40 -14.75 -11.91
N LEU A 152 17.10 -15.88 -11.24
CA LEU A 152 16.80 -17.15 -11.89
C LEU A 152 15.42 -17.18 -12.56
N GLY A 153 14.57 -16.16 -12.35
CA GLY A 153 13.27 -16.05 -13.01
C GLY A 153 12.28 -17.15 -12.62
N VAL A 154 12.53 -17.86 -11.52
CA VAL A 154 11.68 -18.96 -11.01
C VAL A 154 10.28 -18.47 -10.60
N LEU A 155 10.13 -17.17 -10.37
CA LEU A 155 8.92 -16.52 -9.87
C LEU A 155 8.13 -15.71 -10.93
N LYS A 156 8.36 -15.98 -12.22
CA LYS A 156 7.51 -15.49 -13.33
C LYS A 156 6.48 -16.53 -13.76
#